data_AF-A0A6C0LX64-F1
#
_entry.id   AF-A0A6C0LX64-F1
#
_cell.length_a   1.000
_cell.length_b   1.000
_cell.length_c   1.000
_cell.angle_alpha   90.00
_cell.angle_beta   90.00
_cell.angle_gamma   90.00
#
_symmetry.space_group_name_H-M   'P 1'
#
loop_
_entity.id
_entity.type
_entity.pdbx_description
1 polymer ?
#
loop_
_entity_poly.entity_id
_entity_poly.type
_entity_poly.pdbx_seq_one_letter_code
_entity_poly.pdbx_strand_id
1 'polypeptide(L)'
;MFSDLHVYSSDSDNNQSSRENEIRKAKKKLKAIEKLKYKKNLTQEEKIKLQNEPIFLRVIDPAYISPEERRCSEQAELKYQREKIKKSMKRDKLMQSKVRKNEEQRRRNEEKQRQCDEEQRRRDEEQRKRNEEQHQRNEEQRQRNEEQRQRNEEHQRQINKQQKKSGNLERKIINEFDKLLTSGCSRKKARHIMLGKYHPDKNYGNEIRATKITCIVNNIKLD
;
A
#
# COMPACT_ATOMS: atom_id res chain seq x y z
N MET A 1 13.31 -78.87 -27.57
CA MET A 1 12.57 -79.82 -26.74
C MET A 1 11.12 -79.40 -26.78
N PHE A 2 10.32 -80.16 -27.53
CA PHE A 2 8.89 -79.95 -27.74
C PHE A 2 8.14 -80.54 -26.54
N SER A 3 7.23 -79.77 -25.97
CA SER A 3 6.25 -80.27 -24.98
C SER A 3 4.87 -79.96 -25.53
N ASP A 4 4.13 -81.04 -25.78
CA ASP A 4 2.82 -81.10 -26.40
C ASP A 4 1.76 -80.28 -25.63
N LEU A 5 1.19 -79.29 -26.32
CA LEU A 5 -0.06 -78.66 -25.90
C LEU A 5 -1.20 -79.38 -26.61
N HIS A 6 -1.72 -80.44 -25.97
CA HIS A 6 -2.92 -81.13 -26.39
C HIS A 6 -4.11 -80.16 -26.43
N VAL A 7 -4.54 -79.86 -27.65
CA VAL A 7 -5.79 -79.18 -27.95
C VAL A 7 -6.93 -80.12 -27.57
N TYR A 8 -7.55 -79.89 -26.40
CA TYR A 8 -8.86 -80.46 -26.08
C TYR A 8 -9.91 -79.82 -26.99
N SER A 9 -10.15 -80.44 -28.12
CA SER A 9 -11.35 -80.28 -28.93
C SER A 9 -12.23 -81.48 -28.67
N SER A 10 -13.53 -81.25 -28.41
CA SER A 10 -14.68 -82.20 -28.43
C SER A 10 -15.48 -82.20 -27.12
N ASP A 11 -16.38 -81.23 -26.97
CA ASP A 11 -17.60 -81.34 -26.12
C ASP A 11 -18.70 -80.33 -26.54
N SER A 12 -18.67 -79.83 -27.79
CA SER A 12 -19.60 -78.79 -28.24
C SER A 12 -20.90 -79.33 -28.87
N ASP A 13 -20.89 -80.55 -29.40
CA ASP A 13 -21.97 -81.03 -30.26
C ASP A 13 -23.20 -81.53 -29.49
N ASN A 14 -23.05 -81.97 -28.24
CA ASN A 14 -24.18 -82.47 -27.44
C ASN A 14 -25.03 -81.34 -26.83
N ASN A 15 -24.45 -80.14 -26.68
CA ASN A 15 -25.15 -78.96 -26.14
C ASN A 15 -26.04 -78.25 -27.16
N GLN A 16 -25.73 -78.35 -28.46
CA GLN A 16 -26.54 -77.72 -29.51
C GLN A 16 -27.92 -78.37 -29.64
N SER A 17 -27.99 -79.71 -29.57
CA SER A 17 -29.25 -80.47 -29.63
C SER A 17 -30.22 -80.13 -28.48
N SER A 18 -29.70 -79.89 -27.27
CA SER A 18 -30.55 -79.49 -26.12
C SER A 18 -31.14 -78.09 -26.31
N ARG A 19 -30.31 -77.13 -26.73
CA ARG A 19 -30.74 -75.74 -26.96
C ARG A 19 -31.75 -75.61 -28.09
N GLU A 20 -31.56 -76.35 -29.18
CA GLU A 20 -32.52 -76.37 -30.29
C GLU A 20 -33.89 -76.91 -29.88
N ASN A 21 -33.90 -77.95 -29.03
CA ASN A 21 -35.13 -78.51 -28.48
C ASN A 21 -35.86 -77.50 -27.58
N GLU A 22 -35.14 -76.73 -26.77
CA GLU A 22 -35.68 -75.64 -25.96
C GLU A 22 -36.26 -74.52 -26.82
N ILE A 23 -35.54 -74.08 -27.85
CA ILE A 23 -36.01 -73.08 -28.82
C ILE A 23 -37.29 -73.57 -29.51
N ARG A 24 -37.35 -74.84 -29.91
CA ARG A 24 -38.55 -75.43 -30.53
C ARG A 24 -39.74 -75.43 -29.58
N LYS A 25 -39.53 -75.79 -28.30
CA LYS A 25 -40.57 -75.74 -27.26
C LYS A 25 -41.04 -74.30 -27.03
N ALA A 26 -40.12 -73.34 -26.95
CA ALA A 26 -40.42 -71.91 -26.77
C ALA A 26 -41.26 -71.36 -27.95
N LYS A 27 -40.88 -71.65 -29.20
CA LYS A 27 -41.66 -71.26 -30.40
C LYS A 27 -43.09 -71.80 -30.36
N LYS A 28 -43.30 -73.06 -29.92
CA LYS A 28 -44.65 -73.63 -29.75
C LYS A 28 -45.44 -72.89 -28.67
N LYS A 29 -44.81 -72.54 -27.55
CA LYS A 29 -45.45 -71.78 -26.47
C LYS A 29 -45.84 -70.38 -26.93
N LEU A 30 -44.99 -69.68 -27.69
CA LEU A 30 -45.31 -68.36 -28.26
C LEU A 30 -46.50 -68.40 -29.21
N LYS A 31 -46.58 -69.38 -30.12
CA LYS A 31 -47.77 -69.56 -30.98
C LYS A 31 -49.06 -69.77 -30.18
N ALA A 32 -48.99 -70.43 -29.04
CA ALA A 32 -50.15 -70.60 -28.15
C ALA A 32 -50.53 -69.29 -27.45
N ILE A 33 -49.53 -68.54 -26.95
CA ILE A 33 -49.71 -67.21 -26.34
C ILE A 33 -50.31 -66.21 -27.34
N GLU A 34 -49.86 -66.22 -28.59
CA GLU A 34 -50.38 -65.34 -29.65
C GLU A 34 -51.89 -65.52 -29.88
N LYS A 35 -52.38 -66.76 -29.86
CA LYS A 35 -53.82 -67.05 -29.94
C LYS A 35 -54.60 -66.50 -28.74
N LEU A 36 -53.98 -66.43 -27.57
CA LEU A 36 -54.59 -65.91 -26.34
C LEU A 36 -54.71 -64.37 -26.35
N LYS A 37 -53.84 -63.65 -27.08
CA LYS A 37 -53.87 -62.18 -27.14
C LYS A 37 -55.18 -61.61 -27.69
N TYR A 38 -55.85 -62.36 -28.58
CA TYR A 38 -57.10 -61.94 -29.20
C TYR A 38 -58.36 -62.44 -28.48
N LYS A 39 -58.20 -63.21 -27.38
CA LYS A 39 -59.32 -63.74 -26.59
C LYS A 39 -59.86 -62.63 -25.67
N LYS A 40 -61.19 -62.45 -25.61
CA LYS A 40 -61.80 -61.40 -24.75
C LYS A 40 -61.82 -61.76 -23.26
N ASN A 41 -62.02 -63.04 -22.93
CA ASN A 41 -62.13 -63.52 -21.55
C ASN A 41 -61.01 -64.53 -21.26
N LEU A 42 -60.00 -64.10 -20.51
CA LEU A 42 -58.87 -64.95 -20.13
C LEU A 42 -59.02 -65.47 -18.71
N THR A 43 -58.75 -66.75 -18.54
CA THR A 43 -58.57 -67.35 -17.22
C THR A 43 -57.29 -66.85 -16.55
N GLN A 44 -57.16 -67.00 -15.24
CA GLN A 44 -55.96 -66.59 -14.50
C GLN A 44 -54.69 -67.30 -15.02
N GLU A 45 -54.80 -68.58 -15.37
CA GLU A 45 -53.70 -69.35 -15.99
C GLU A 45 -53.30 -68.80 -17.36
N GLU A 46 -54.26 -68.38 -18.18
CA GLU A 46 -54.00 -67.77 -19.48
C GLU A 46 -53.32 -66.41 -19.34
N LYS A 47 -53.67 -65.62 -18.30
CA LYS A 47 -52.99 -64.36 -17.97
C LYS A 47 -51.53 -64.59 -17.56
N ILE A 48 -51.26 -65.61 -16.74
CA ILE A 48 -49.89 -65.99 -16.35
C ILE A 48 -49.07 -66.39 -17.60
N LYS A 49 -49.67 -67.12 -18.55
CA LYS A 49 -49.00 -67.48 -19.80
C LYS A 49 -48.63 -66.26 -20.64
N LEU A 50 -49.48 -65.23 -20.70
CA LEU A 50 -49.16 -63.96 -21.36
C LEU A 50 -48.03 -63.21 -20.64
N GLN A 51 -48.04 -63.17 -19.32
CA GLN A 51 -46.95 -62.54 -18.54
C GLN A 51 -45.60 -63.23 -18.76
N ASN A 52 -45.61 -64.54 -19.02
CA ASN A 52 -44.39 -65.32 -19.30
C ASN A 52 -43.91 -65.23 -20.76
N GLU A 53 -44.61 -64.50 -21.64
CA GLU A 53 -44.21 -64.32 -23.04
C GLU A 53 -42.75 -63.84 -23.21
N PRO A 54 -42.26 -62.84 -22.46
CA PRO A 54 -40.89 -62.36 -22.58
C PRO A 54 -39.84 -63.44 -22.27
N ILE A 55 -40.16 -64.38 -21.37
CA ILE A 55 -39.27 -65.48 -20.99
C ILE A 55 -39.04 -66.40 -22.19
N PHE A 56 -40.10 -66.76 -22.92
CA PHE A 56 -39.98 -67.62 -24.10
C PHE A 56 -39.30 -66.89 -25.28
N LEU A 57 -39.50 -65.58 -25.41
CA LEU A 57 -38.77 -64.77 -26.39
C LEU A 57 -37.27 -64.74 -26.08
N ARG A 58 -36.86 -64.62 -24.80
CA ARG A 58 -35.46 -64.66 -24.37
C ARG A 58 -34.79 -66.01 -24.58
N VAL A 59 -35.53 -67.12 -24.54
CA VAL A 59 -35.01 -68.47 -24.90
C VAL A 59 -34.68 -68.56 -26.39
N ILE A 60 -35.45 -67.90 -27.25
CA ILE A 60 -35.24 -67.90 -28.71
C ILE A 60 -34.14 -66.92 -29.10
N ASP A 61 -34.23 -65.71 -28.58
CA ASP A 61 -33.27 -64.64 -28.79
C ASP A 61 -32.81 -64.13 -27.41
N PRO A 62 -31.63 -64.57 -26.93
CA PRO A 62 -31.09 -64.10 -25.66
C PRO A 62 -30.91 -62.58 -25.57
N ALA A 63 -30.80 -61.89 -26.72
CA ALA A 63 -30.73 -60.43 -26.78
C ALA A 63 -32.10 -59.76 -26.70
N TYR A 64 -33.20 -60.52 -26.63
CA TYR A 64 -34.54 -59.97 -26.48
C TYR A 64 -34.71 -59.25 -25.14
N ILE A 65 -35.09 -57.98 -25.24
CA ILE A 65 -35.46 -57.10 -24.13
C ILE A 65 -36.93 -56.75 -24.31
N SER A 66 -37.74 -56.99 -23.29
CA SER A 66 -39.16 -56.63 -23.32
C SER A 66 -39.31 -55.11 -23.57
N PRO A 67 -40.34 -54.66 -24.32
CA PRO A 67 -40.61 -53.23 -24.48
C PRO A 67 -40.71 -52.48 -23.14
N GLU A 68 -41.20 -53.13 -22.08
CA GLU A 68 -41.28 -52.57 -20.73
C GLU A 68 -39.91 -52.43 -20.07
N GLU A 69 -39.07 -53.47 -20.18
CA GLU A 69 -37.68 -53.45 -19.69
C GLU A 69 -36.86 -52.37 -20.42
N ARG A 70 -37.05 -52.23 -21.74
CA ARG A 70 -36.40 -51.20 -22.55
C ARG A 70 -36.80 -49.79 -22.09
N ARG A 71 -38.10 -49.54 -21.92
CA ARG A 71 -38.59 -48.23 -21.41
C ARG A 71 -38.06 -47.93 -20.01
N CYS A 72 -38.02 -48.92 -19.12
CA CYS A 72 -37.50 -48.75 -17.77
C CYS A 72 -36.00 -48.39 -17.80
N SER A 73 -35.23 -49.09 -18.62
CA SER A 73 -33.80 -48.83 -18.84
C SER A 73 -33.55 -47.44 -19.43
N GLU A 74 -34.28 -47.04 -20.47
CA GLU A 74 -34.21 -45.72 -21.08
C GLU A 74 -34.55 -44.59 -20.07
N GLN A 75 -35.59 -44.78 -19.25
CA GLN A 75 -35.94 -43.82 -18.20
C GLN A 75 -34.86 -43.71 -17.13
N ALA A 76 -34.26 -44.83 -16.72
CA ALA A 76 -33.16 -44.84 -15.77
C ALA A 76 -31.93 -44.11 -16.32
N GLU A 77 -31.60 -44.33 -17.59
CA GLU A 77 -30.49 -43.65 -18.27
C GLU A 77 -30.74 -42.14 -18.38
N LEU A 78 -31.95 -41.72 -18.80
CA LEU A 78 -32.32 -40.31 -18.84
C LEU A 78 -32.25 -39.64 -17.46
N LYS A 79 -32.69 -40.34 -16.40
CA LYS A 79 -32.58 -39.86 -15.02
C LYS A 79 -31.12 -39.69 -14.62
N TYR A 80 -30.28 -40.67 -14.93
CA TYR A 80 -28.84 -40.62 -14.67
C TYR A 80 -28.18 -39.43 -15.38
N GLN A 81 -28.47 -39.21 -16.67
CA GLN A 81 -27.93 -38.08 -17.42
C GLN A 81 -28.38 -36.73 -16.84
N ARG A 82 -29.66 -36.61 -16.49
CA ARG A 82 -30.20 -35.40 -15.83
C ARG A 82 -29.51 -35.13 -14.50
N GLU A 83 -29.28 -36.14 -13.69
CA GLU A 83 -28.55 -35.98 -12.42
C GLU A 83 -27.10 -35.56 -12.65
N LYS A 84 -26.42 -36.14 -13.65
CA LYS A 84 -25.05 -35.77 -14.01
C LYS A 84 -24.95 -34.30 -14.42
N ILE A 85 -25.85 -33.84 -15.28
CA ILE A 85 -25.93 -32.41 -15.69
C ILE A 85 -26.22 -31.53 -14.47
N LYS A 86 -27.19 -31.90 -13.62
CA LYS A 86 -27.53 -31.13 -12.41
C LYS A 86 -26.35 -31.02 -11.44
N LYS A 87 -25.56 -32.09 -11.27
CA LYS A 87 -24.34 -32.10 -10.46
C LYS A 87 -23.27 -31.20 -11.07
N SER A 88 -23.09 -31.23 -12.40
CA SER A 88 -22.16 -30.33 -13.10
C SER A 88 -22.54 -28.86 -12.89
N MET A 89 -23.79 -28.48 -13.20
CA MET A 89 -24.24 -27.10 -13.05
C MET A 89 -24.12 -26.59 -11.61
N LYS A 90 -24.36 -27.44 -10.61
CA LYS A 90 -24.14 -27.07 -9.19
C LYS A 90 -22.67 -26.78 -8.90
N ARG A 91 -21.74 -27.59 -9.43
CA ARG A 91 -20.30 -27.37 -9.30
C ARG A 91 -19.88 -26.07 -9.98
N ASP A 92 -20.35 -25.82 -11.20
CA ASP A 92 -20.02 -24.61 -11.95
C ASP A 92 -20.54 -23.36 -11.25
N LYS A 93 -21.79 -23.40 -10.75
CA LYS A 93 -22.38 -22.30 -9.96
C LYS A 93 -21.59 -22.03 -8.68
N LEU A 94 -21.14 -23.08 -7.99
CA LEU A 94 -20.30 -22.94 -6.80
C LEU A 94 -18.93 -22.33 -7.14
N MET A 95 -18.30 -22.77 -8.22
CA MET A 95 -17.03 -22.22 -8.70
C MET A 95 -17.18 -20.74 -9.08
N GLN A 96 -18.20 -20.37 -9.87
CA GLN A 96 -18.46 -18.97 -10.19
C GLN A 96 -18.73 -18.11 -8.95
N SER A 97 -19.48 -18.64 -7.98
CA SER A 97 -19.71 -17.95 -6.71
C SER A 97 -18.41 -17.70 -5.95
N LYS A 98 -17.50 -18.68 -5.90
CA LYS A 98 -16.16 -18.52 -5.29
C LYS A 98 -15.30 -17.51 -6.03
N VAL A 99 -15.26 -17.55 -7.36
CA VAL A 99 -14.51 -16.57 -8.17
C VAL A 99 -15.01 -15.16 -7.90
N ARG A 100 -16.33 -14.94 -7.91
CA ARG A 100 -16.92 -13.62 -7.63
C ARG A 100 -16.56 -13.11 -6.24
N LYS A 101 -16.63 -13.97 -5.21
CA LYS A 101 -16.23 -13.60 -3.84
C LYS A 101 -14.76 -13.23 -3.74
N ASN A 102 -13.89 -14.00 -4.39
CA ASN A 102 -12.45 -13.72 -4.40
C ASN A 102 -12.15 -12.40 -5.12
N GLU A 103 -12.82 -12.12 -6.23
CA GLU A 103 -12.66 -10.87 -6.97
C GLU A 103 -13.15 -9.67 -6.15
N GLU A 104 -14.30 -9.78 -5.49
CA GLU A 104 -14.82 -8.75 -4.59
C GLU A 104 -13.85 -8.49 -3.42
N GLN A 105 -13.30 -9.55 -2.82
CA GLN A 105 -12.30 -9.42 -1.77
C GLN A 105 -11.02 -8.75 -2.27
N ARG A 106 -10.56 -9.10 -3.49
CA ARG A 106 -9.40 -8.45 -4.10
C ARG A 106 -9.63 -6.96 -4.32
N ARG A 107 -10.79 -6.58 -4.86
CA ARG A 107 -11.17 -5.17 -5.06
C ARG A 107 -11.20 -4.40 -3.74
N ARG A 108 -11.79 -4.97 -2.68
CA ARG A 108 -11.80 -4.35 -1.34
C ARG A 108 -10.40 -4.16 -0.78
N ASN A 109 -9.50 -5.14 -0.98
CA ASN A 109 -8.12 -5.02 -0.53
C ASN A 109 -7.35 -3.95 -1.31
N GLU A 110 -7.52 -3.90 -2.64
CA GLU A 110 -6.92 -2.86 -3.49
C GLU A 110 -7.41 -1.46 -3.09
N GLU A 111 -8.70 -1.30 -2.79
CA GLU A 111 -9.27 -0.01 -2.35
C GLU A 111 -8.71 0.42 -0.98
N LYS A 112 -8.64 -0.50 -0.01
CA LYS A 112 -8.01 -0.22 1.29
C LYS A 112 -6.56 0.18 1.15
N GLN A 113 -5.81 -0.51 0.29
CA GLN A 113 -4.41 -0.17 0.04
C GLN A 113 -4.27 1.24 -0.52
N ARG A 114 -5.10 1.60 -1.51
CA ARG A 114 -5.09 2.96 -2.08
C ARG A 114 -5.40 4.02 -1.02
N GLN A 115 -6.38 3.77 -0.15
CA GLN A 115 -6.71 4.69 0.95
C GLN A 115 -5.54 4.87 1.92
N CYS A 116 -4.88 3.78 2.32
CA CYS A 116 -3.68 3.85 3.17
C CYS A 116 -2.54 4.61 2.50
N ASP A 117 -2.28 4.37 1.20
CA ASP A 117 -1.23 5.05 0.45
C ASP A 117 -1.51 6.56 0.33
N GLU A 118 -2.77 6.93 0.10
CA GLU A 118 -3.20 8.33 0.00
C GLU A 118 -3.11 9.06 1.36
N GLU A 119 -3.51 8.39 2.45
CA GLU A 119 -3.35 8.93 3.80
C GLU A 119 -1.87 9.13 4.15
N GLN A 120 -1.02 8.17 3.80
CA GLN A 120 0.42 8.27 4.03
C GLN A 120 1.01 9.46 3.26
N ARG A 121 0.66 9.62 1.97
CA ARG A 121 1.10 10.78 1.17
C ARG A 121 0.68 12.11 1.78
N ARG A 122 -0.56 12.21 2.28
CA ARG A 122 -1.03 13.42 2.97
C ARG A 122 -0.19 13.74 4.22
N ARG A 123 0.13 12.73 5.02
CA ARG A 123 0.98 12.90 6.22
C ARG A 123 2.39 13.37 5.83
N ASP A 124 2.98 12.77 4.80
CA ASP A 124 4.31 13.14 4.33
C ASP A 124 4.34 14.57 3.77
N GLU A 125 3.31 14.99 3.03
CA GLU A 125 3.16 16.37 2.53
C GLU A 125 3.00 17.37 3.68
N GLU A 126 2.19 17.04 4.70
CA GLU A 126 2.03 17.90 5.88
C GLU A 126 3.34 18.05 6.64
N GLN A 127 4.10 16.97 6.79
CA GLN A 127 5.42 16.99 7.43
C GLN A 127 6.41 17.85 6.63
N ARG A 128 6.42 17.75 5.30
CA ARG A 128 7.26 18.61 4.44
C ARG A 128 6.94 20.09 4.64
N LYS A 129 5.65 20.47 4.65
CA LYS A 129 5.23 21.86 4.90
C LYS A 129 5.70 22.36 6.26
N ARG A 130 5.55 21.57 7.32
CA ARG A 130 6.05 21.94 8.66
C ARG A 130 7.55 22.17 8.68
N ASN A 131 8.32 21.31 8.00
CA ASN A 131 9.77 21.45 7.90
C ASN A 131 10.18 22.71 7.12
N GLU A 132 9.49 23.01 6.01
CA GLU A 132 9.72 24.22 5.22
C GLU A 132 9.43 25.49 6.04
N GLU A 133 8.31 25.54 6.77
CA GLU A 133 7.99 26.66 7.66
C GLU A 133 9.03 26.83 8.77
N GLN A 134 9.54 25.73 9.32
CA GLN A 134 10.59 25.79 10.33
C GLN A 134 11.90 26.30 9.74
N HIS A 135 12.25 25.89 8.52
CA HIS A 135 13.42 26.39 7.82
C HIS A 135 13.33 27.90 7.59
N GLN A 136 12.18 28.39 7.09
CA GLN A 136 11.95 29.82 6.88
C GLN A 136 12.09 30.62 8.17
N ARG A 137 11.48 30.16 9.27
CA ARG A 137 11.61 30.81 10.59
C ARG A 137 13.06 30.89 11.07
N ASN A 138 13.82 29.81 10.89
CA ASN A 138 15.24 29.79 11.25
C ASN A 138 16.06 30.78 10.39
N GLU A 139 15.74 30.89 9.11
CA GLU A 139 16.42 31.79 8.19
C GLU A 139 16.12 33.26 8.49
N GLU A 140 14.86 33.60 8.76
CA GLU A 140 14.48 34.92 9.25
C GLU A 140 15.20 35.28 10.56
N GLN A 141 15.30 34.33 11.49
CA GLN A 141 16.02 34.55 12.76
C GLN A 141 17.51 34.78 12.53
N ARG A 142 18.14 34.05 11.61
CA ARG A 142 19.54 34.27 11.22
C ARG A 142 19.75 35.66 10.64
N GLN A 143 18.86 36.11 9.75
CA GLN A 143 18.92 37.45 9.17
C GLN A 143 18.81 38.54 10.25
N ARG A 144 17.85 38.41 11.17
CA ARG A 144 17.71 39.36 12.30
C ARG A 144 18.96 39.41 13.19
N ASN A 145 19.54 38.26 13.50
CA ASN A 145 20.75 38.18 14.30
C ASN A 145 21.94 38.84 13.58
N GLU A 146 22.07 38.63 12.26
CA GLU A 146 23.11 39.24 11.45
C GLU A 146 22.96 40.76 11.37
N GLU A 147 21.74 41.26 11.16
CA GLU A 147 21.47 42.71 11.20
C GLU A 147 21.79 43.32 12.57
N GLN A 148 21.45 42.64 13.65
CA GLN A 148 21.76 43.12 15.00
C GLN A 148 23.27 43.15 15.23
N ARG A 149 23.99 42.13 14.77
CA ARG A 149 25.45 42.08 14.83
C ARG A 149 26.07 43.25 14.05
N GLN A 150 25.61 43.51 12.82
CA GLN A 150 26.10 44.62 12.01
C GLN A 150 25.87 45.97 12.70
N ARG A 151 24.67 46.19 13.26
CA ARG A 151 24.36 47.41 14.03
C ARG A 151 25.27 47.59 15.24
N ASN A 152 25.52 46.51 15.98
CA ASN A 152 26.42 46.54 17.14
C ASN A 152 27.87 46.85 16.72
N GLU A 153 28.36 46.21 15.65
CA GLU A 153 29.70 46.46 15.11
C GLU A 153 29.85 47.91 14.63
N GLU A 154 28.84 48.47 13.96
CA GLU A 154 28.84 49.86 13.52
C GLU A 154 28.85 50.82 14.72
N HIS A 155 27.99 50.59 15.71
CA HIS A 155 27.94 51.40 16.92
C HIS A 155 29.29 51.39 17.66
N GLN A 156 29.91 50.21 17.79
CA GLN A 156 31.22 50.08 18.41
C GLN A 156 32.31 50.81 17.63
N ARG A 157 32.29 50.75 16.29
CA ARG A 157 33.21 51.52 15.43
C ARG A 157 33.03 53.03 15.64
N GLN A 158 31.80 53.51 15.78
CA GLN A 158 31.53 54.91 16.06
C GLN A 158 32.06 55.34 17.44
N ILE A 159 31.81 54.56 18.49
CA ILE A 159 32.36 54.80 19.84
C ILE A 159 33.89 54.86 19.78
N ASN A 160 34.53 53.86 19.17
CA ASN A 160 35.99 53.80 19.05
C ASN A 160 36.56 55.02 18.30
N LYS A 161 35.85 55.49 17.25
CA LYS A 161 36.25 56.70 16.50
C LYS A 161 36.14 57.96 17.36
N GLN A 162 35.10 58.07 18.19
CA GLN A 162 34.94 59.19 19.12
C GLN A 162 36.01 59.17 20.23
N GLN A 163 36.27 58.00 20.83
CA GLN A 163 37.31 57.83 21.85
C GLN A 163 38.72 58.14 21.31
N LYS A 164 39.05 57.70 20.09
CA LYS A 164 40.32 58.06 19.44
C LYS A 164 40.44 59.57 19.23
N LYS A 165 39.35 60.25 18.84
CA LYS A 165 39.34 61.71 18.68
C LYS A 165 39.54 62.43 20.01
N SER A 166 38.88 62.00 21.09
CA SER A 166 39.04 62.61 22.41
C SER A 166 40.45 62.37 22.97
N GLY A 167 40.98 61.14 22.86
CA GLY A 167 42.35 60.84 23.30
C GLY A 167 43.43 61.61 22.51
N ASN A 168 43.21 61.83 21.21
CA ASN A 168 44.11 62.69 20.41
C ASN A 168 44.04 64.16 20.83
N LEU A 169 42.88 64.66 21.22
CA LEU A 169 42.74 66.02 21.76
C LEU A 169 43.47 66.13 23.11
N GLU A 170 43.24 65.17 24.00
CA GLU A 170 43.90 65.11 25.31
C GLU A 170 45.43 65.10 25.19
N ARG A 171 45.99 64.23 24.35
CA ARG A 171 47.44 64.22 24.07
C ARG A 171 47.95 65.56 23.55
N LYS A 172 47.21 66.25 22.67
CA LYS A 172 47.61 67.57 22.17
C LYS A 172 47.67 68.61 23.29
N ILE A 173 46.69 68.59 24.19
CA ILE A 173 46.61 69.51 25.33
C ILE A 173 47.72 69.22 26.34
N ILE A 174 47.98 67.93 26.64
CA ILE A 174 49.09 67.52 27.52
C ILE A 174 50.43 67.97 26.91
N ASN A 175 50.67 67.71 25.63
CA ASN A 175 51.91 68.14 24.96
C ASN A 175 52.09 69.67 24.95
N GLU A 176 51.00 70.43 24.82
CA GLU A 176 51.04 71.90 24.92
C GLU A 176 51.35 72.36 26.35
N PHE A 177 50.76 71.69 27.35
CA PHE A 177 51.06 71.93 28.76
C PHE A 177 52.52 71.61 29.10
N ASP A 178 53.05 70.48 28.64
CA ASP A 178 54.44 70.08 28.86
C ASP A 178 55.43 71.04 28.20
N LYS A 179 55.11 71.55 27.00
CA LYS A 179 55.89 72.62 26.37
C LYS A 179 56.00 73.85 27.26
N LEU A 180 54.91 74.26 27.90
CA LEU A 180 54.94 75.38 28.85
C LEU A 180 55.85 75.07 30.05
N LEU A 181 55.83 73.84 30.57
CA LEU A 181 56.74 73.42 31.65
C LEU A 181 58.20 73.47 31.20
N THR A 182 58.52 72.95 30.00
CA THR A 182 59.89 72.98 29.47
C THR A 182 60.40 74.40 29.20
N SER A 183 59.50 75.35 28.95
CA SER A 183 59.86 76.77 28.81
C SER A 183 60.17 77.48 30.14
N GLY A 184 60.15 76.75 31.26
CA GLY A 184 60.47 77.26 32.60
C GLY A 184 59.27 77.79 33.38
N CYS A 185 58.04 77.58 32.90
CA CYS A 185 56.83 77.94 33.67
C CYS A 185 56.59 76.94 34.81
N SER A 186 56.23 77.44 36.00
CA SER A 186 55.71 76.58 37.07
C SER A 186 54.38 75.93 36.65
N ARG A 187 54.06 74.74 37.17
CA ARG A 187 52.80 74.04 36.83
C ARG A 187 51.55 74.90 37.06
N LYS A 188 51.50 75.68 38.16
CA LYS A 188 50.40 76.61 38.44
C LYS A 188 50.27 77.67 37.35
N LYS A 189 51.40 78.23 36.88
CA LYS A 189 51.45 79.24 35.81
C LYS A 189 51.06 78.64 34.45
N ALA A 190 51.59 77.47 34.10
CA ALA A 190 51.22 76.75 32.88
C ALA A 190 49.71 76.44 32.84
N ARG A 191 49.14 75.97 33.96
CA ARG A 191 47.70 75.74 34.10
C ARG A 191 46.89 77.02 33.93
N HIS A 192 47.29 78.11 34.58
CA HIS A 192 46.62 79.40 34.45
C HIS A 192 46.62 79.92 33.00
N ILE A 193 47.76 79.80 32.30
CA ILE A 193 47.88 80.16 30.88
C ILE A 193 46.93 79.32 30.02
N MET A 194 46.93 77.99 30.21
CA MET A 194 46.06 77.10 29.44
C MET A 194 44.57 77.34 29.71
N LEU A 195 44.18 77.55 30.97
CA LEU A 195 42.80 77.89 31.34
C LEU A 195 42.38 79.26 30.80
N GLY A 196 43.30 80.23 30.76
CA GLY A 196 43.06 81.54 30.15
C GLY A 196 42.90 81.46 28.63
N LYS A 197 43.69 80.62 27.96
CA LYS A 197 43.64 80.40 26.51
C LYS A 197 42.39 79.65 26.06
N TYR A 198 41.99 78.64 26.82
CA TYR A 198 40.87 77.75 26.50
C TYR A 198 39.64 77.97 27.38
N HIS A 199 39.45 79.19 27.93
CA HIS A 199 38.27 79.51 28.72
C HIS A 199 37.01 79.51 27.82
N PRO A 200 35.88 78.92 28.27
CA PRO A 200 34.62 78.95 27.52
C PRO A 200 34.19 80.39 27.14
N ASP A 201 34.24 81.31 28.11
CA ASP A 201 33.87 82.73 27.92
C ASP A 201 34.78 83.51 26.96
N LYS A 202 35.94 82.97 26.55
CA LYS A 202 36.85 83.64 25.61
C LYS A 202 36.82 83.02 24.21
N ASN A 203 36.12 81.90 24.05
CA ASN A 203 36.07 81.12 22.81
C ASN A 203 34.63 80.98 22.30
N TYR A 204 33.94 82.12 22.16
CA TYR A 204 32.58 82.18 21.60
C TYR A 204 32.54 81.51 20.21
N GLY A 205 31.71 80.48 20.07
CA GLY A 205 31.62 79.64 18.85
C GLY A 205 32.31 78.28 18.93
N ASN A 206 33.17 78.03 19.92
CA ASN A 206 33.80 76.73 20.17
C ASN A 206 33.66 76.27 21.64
N GLU A 207 32.58 76.69 22.31
CA GLU A 207 32.36 76.51 23.74
C GLU A 207 32.50 75.05 24.20
N ILE A 208 31.86 74.10 23.50
CA ILE A 208 31.93 72.67 23.83
C ILE A 208 33.39 72.15 23.79
N ARG A 209 34.20 72.64 22.86
CA ARG A 209 35.61 72.25 22.73
C ARG A 209 36.44 72.91 23.83
N ALA A 210 36.21 74.20 24.11
CA ALA A 210 36.86 74.93 25.18
C ALA A 210 36.62 74.25 26.54
N THR A 211 35.36 73.97 26.88
CA THR A 211 34.97 73.27 28.12
C THR A 211 35.65 71.91 28.26
N LYS A 212 35.70 71.10 27.19
CA LYS A 212 36.41 69.81 27.21
C LYS A 212 37.90 69.98 27.48
N ILE A 213 38.55 70.98 26.87
CA ILE A 213 39.97 71.27 27.11
C ILE A 213 40.18 71.75 28.55
N THR A 214 39.31 72.62 29.08
CA THR A 214 39.35 73.06 30.47
C THR A 214 39.28 71.87 31.44
N CYS A 215 38.37 70.92 31.21
CA CYS A 215 38.28 69.68 32.00
C CYS A 215 39.57 68.85 31.94
N ILE A 216 40.16 68.67 30.76
CA ILE A 216 41.44 67.96 30.59
C ILE A 216 42.53 68.65 31.41
N VAL A 217 42.69 69.97 31.26
CA VAL A 217 43.70 70.78 31.98
C VAL A 217 43.51 70.71 33.50
N ASN A 218 42.27 70.60 33.97
CA ASN A 218 41.96 70.43 35.40
C ASN A 218 42.31 69.05 35.94
N ASN A 219 42.30 68.02 35.09
CA ASN A 219 42.58 66.63 35.46
C ASN A 219 44.07 66.25 35.38
N ILE A 220 44.94 67.13 34.86
CA ILE A 220 46.40 66.92 34.89
C ILE A 220 46.86 66.98 36.35
N LYS A 221 47.26 65.83 36.90
CA LYS A 221 47.69 65.70 38.31
C LYS A 221 48.85 66.65 38.62
N LEU A 222 48.73 67.36 39.73
CA LEU A 222 49.75 68.23 40.29
C LEU A 222 50.54 67.44 41.34
N ASP A 223 51.26 66.39 40.94
CA ASP A 223 52.17 65.66 41.83
C ASP A 223 53.53 66.36 41.88
#